data_AF-A0A7C1PB50-F1
#
_entry.id   AF-A0A7C1PB50-F1
#
_cell.length_a   1.000
_cell.length_b   1.000
_cell.length_c   1.000
_cell.angle_alpha   90.00
_cell.angle_beta   90.00
_cell.angle_gamma   90.00
#
_symmetry.space_group_name_H-M   'P 1'
#
loop_
_entity.id
_entity.type
_entity.pdbx_description
1 polymer ?
#
loop_
_entity_poly.entity_id
_entity_poly.type
_entity_poly.pdbx_seq_one_letter_code
_entity_poly.pdbx_strand_id
1 'polypeptide(L)'
;MRVALVESSSSWRPVMRTNGYGTSRLSTGWYRLANGREAVVFRHLRSEKMVVIEAGGRYYIISHPGVEKLYAALIARGAAQWAADAREGKGGG
;
A
#
# COMPACT_ATOMS: atom_id res chain seq x y z
N MET A 1 -0.46 7.78 12.37
CA MET A 1 -0.47 7.25 10.98
C MET A 1 0.96 6.87 10.63
N ARG A 2 1.16 5.69 10.03
CA ARG A 2 2.47 5.25 9.53
C ARG A 2 2.44 5.16 8.01
N VAL A 3 3.55 5.48 7.35
CA VAL A 3 3.65 5.46 5.89
C VAL A 3 4.95 4.80 5.43
N ALA A 4 4.87 3.96 4.40
CA ALA A 4 6.03 3.38 3.74
C ALA A 4 5.90 3.55 2.24
N LEU A 5 7.00 3.94 1.61
CA LEU A 5 7.16 3.86 0.15
C LEU A 5 7.80 2.51 -0.17
N VAL A 6 7.16 1.71 -1.01
CA VAL A 6 7.62 0.36 -1.37
C VAL A 6 7.51 0.15 -2.88
N GLU A 7 8.29 -0.81 -3.37
CA GLU A 7 8.15 -1.29 -4.74
C GLU A 7 6.79 -1.97 -4.95
N SER A 8 6.21 -1.79 -6.13
CA SER A 8 4.95 -2.42 -6.54
C SER A 8 5.03 -3.95 -6.63
N SER A 9 6.24 -4.49 -6.68
CA SER A 9 6.54 -5.92 -6.63
C SER A 9 6.65 -6.50 -5.21
N SER A 10 6.67 -5.65 -4.17
CA SER A 10 6.84 -6.03 -2.76
C SER A 10 5.74 -6.97 -2.23
N SER A 11 5.93 -7.44 -0.99
CA SER A 11 4.94 -8.27 -0.28
C SER A 11 3.60 -7.56 -0.04
N TRP A 12 3.58 -6.22 -0.14
CA TRP A 12 2.38 -5.41 -0.02
C TRP A 12 1.56 -5.37 -1.30
N ARG A 13 2.03 -5.94 -2.41
CA ARG A 13 1.32 -5.87 -3.70
C ARG A 13 -0.10 -6.44 -3.59
N PRO A 14 -1.12 -5.75 -4.12
CA PRO A 14 -2.47 -6.29 -4.22
C PRO A 14 -2.53 -7.49 -5.16
N VAL A 15 -3.10 -8.61 -4.71
CA VAL A 15 -3.18 -9.87 -5.49
C VAL A 15 -4.62 -10.24 -5.88
N MET A 16 -5.62 -9.92 -5.06
CA MET A 16 -7.01 -10.28 -5.33
C MET A 16 -7.96 -9.20 -4.83
N ARG A 17 -8.85 -8.68 -5.69
CA ARG A 17 -9.91 -7.74 -5.30
C ARG A 17 -11.07 -8.53 -4.69
N THR A 18 -11.50 -8.16 -3.50
CA THR A 18 -12.64 -8.78 -2.79
C THR A 18 -13.91 -7.94 -2.89
N ASN A 19 -13.78 -6.62 -3.03
CA ASN A 19 -14.88 -5.70 -3.27
C ASN A 19 -14.38 -4.42 -3.97
N GLY A 20 -15.23 -3.76 -4.75
CA GLY A 20 -14.93 -2.47 -5.38
C GLY A 20 -15.04 -2.50 -6.91
N TYR A 21 -14.32 -1.59 -7.55
CA TYR A 21 -14.47 -1.28 -8.97
C TYR A 21 -13.13 -1.36 -9.70
N GLY A 22 -13.14 -1.77 -10.96
CA GLY A 22 -11.95 -1.75 -11.79
C GLY A 22 -12.26 -1.69 -13.28
N THR A 23 -11.46 -0.89 -13.97
CA THR A 23 -11.44 -0.75 -15.43
C THR A 23 -9.99 -0.85 -15.91
N SER A 24 -9.77 -0.70 -17.21
CA SER A 24 -8.41 -0.51 -17.72
C SER A 24 -7.81 0.74 -17.07
N ARG A 25 -6.64 0.60 -16.43
CA ARG A 25 -5.86 1.67 -15.78
C ARG A 25 -6.37 2.22 -14.44
N LEU A 26 -7.59 1.90 -14.02
CA LEU A 26 -8.10 2.29 -12.71
C LEU A 26 -8.60 1.07 -11.95
N SER A 27 -8.21 0.95 -10.69
CA SER A 27 -8.77 -0.07 -9.81
C SER A 27 -8.81 0.42 -8.38
N THR A 28 -9.96 0.28 -7.74
CA THR A 28 -10.17 0.71 -6.36
C THR A 28 -11.05 -0.26 -5.57
N GLY A 29 -10.81 -0.37 -4.27
CA GLY A 29 -11.62 -1.16 -3.37
C GLY A 29 -10.80 -2.01 -2.41
N TRP A 30 -11.42 -3.06 -1.88
CA TRP A 30 -10.80 -3.99 -0.94
C TRP A 30 -10.01 -5.06 -1.67
N TYR A 31 -8.81 -5.31 -1.18
CA TYR A 31 -7.90 -6.31 -1.72
C TYR A 31 -7.25 -7.15 -0.64
N ARG A 32 -7.04 -8.42 -0.97
CA ARG A 32 -6.03 -9.25 -0.33
C ARG A 32 -4.66 -8.95 -0.95
N LEU A 33 -3.65 -8.84 -0.10
CA LEU A 33 -2.26 -8.56 -0.45
C LEU A 33 -1.41 -9.84 -0.46
N ALA A 34 -0.22 -9.78 -1.08
CA ALA A 34 0.67 -10.94 -1.14
C ALA A 34 1.19 -11.42 0.23
N ASN A 35 1.27 -10.52 1.22
CA ASN A 35 1.59 -10.85 2.61
C ASN A 35 0.38 -11.40 3.41
N GLY A 36 -0.76 -11.63 2.76
CA GLY A 36 -1.97 -12.17 3.39
C GLY A 36 -2.86 -11.15 4.10
N ARG A 37 -2.42 -9.90 4.25
CA ARG A 37 -3.22 -8.81 4.83
C ARG A 37 -4.28 -8.31 3.86
N GLU A 38 -5.22 -7.55 4.37
CA GLU A 38 -6.21 -6.81 3.58
C GLU A 38 -5.96 -5.31 3.62
N ALA A 39 -6.22 -4.62 2.51
CA ALA A 39 -6.12 -3.17 2.41
C ALA A 39 -7.16 -2.59 1.44
N VAL A 40 -7.47 -1.32 1.66
CA VAL A 40 -8.16 -0.49 0.66
C VAL A 40 -7.12 0.00 -0.35
N VAL A 41 -7.30 -0.34 -1.61
CA VAL A 41 -6.35 -0.03 -2.68
C VAL A 41 -6.94 1.05 -3.57
N PHE A 42 -6.12 2.03 -3.93
CA PHE A 42 -6.35 2.98 -5.01
C PHE A 42 -5.19 2.86 -6.01
N ARG A 43 -5.45 2.27 -7.16
CA ARG A 43 -4.46 2.08 -8.22
C ARG A 43 -4.91 2.85 -9.46
N HIS A 44 -4.13 3.85 -9.86
CA HIS A 44 -4.34 4.60 -11.09
C HIS A 44 -3.04 4.62 -11.89
N LEU A 45 -3.08 3.99 -13.07
CA LEU A 45 -1.93 3.68 -13.92
C LEU A 45 -0.94 2.72 -13.21
N ARG A 46 -0.22 1.89 -13.98
CA ARG A 46 0.81 1.03 -13.40
C ARG A 46 1.98 1.92 -13.01
N SER A 47 2.25 2.05 -11.71
CA SER A 47 3.42 2.74 -11.17
C SER A 47 4.37 1.71 -10.54
N GLU A 48 5.67 1.94 -10.68
CA GLU A 48 6.71 1.06 -10.13
C GLU A 48 6.70 1.07 -8.60
N LYS A 49 6.27 2.17 -7.98
CA LYS A 49 6.17 2.32 -6.53
C LYS A 49 4.74 2.48 -6.06
N MET A 50 4.56 2.30 -4.76
CA MET A 50 3.31 2.52 -4.07
C MET A 50 3.56 2.97 -2.63
N VAL A 51 2.58 3.66 -2.05
CA VAL A 51 2.60 4.03 -0.64
C VAL A 51 1.63 3.16 0.12
N VAL A 52 2.14 2.52 1.17
CA VAL A 52 1.35 1.83 2.19
C VAL A 52 1.12 2.83 3.32
N ILE A 53 -0.15 3.05 3.67
CA ILE A 53 -0.57 3.89 4.78
C ILE A 53 -1.25 3.00 5.80
N GLU A 54 -0.87 3.15 7.06
CA GLU A 54 -1.60 2.58 8.18
C GLU A 54 -2.23 3.69 9.01
N ALA A 55 -3.55 3.65 9.13
CA ALA A 55 -4.34 4.58 9.90
C ALA A 55 -5.54 3.87 10.54
N GLY A 56 -5.74 4.07 11.85
CA GLY A 56 -6.89 3.49 12.56
C GLY A 56 -6.99 1.97 12.48
N GLY A 57 -5.85 1.26 12.51
CA GLY A 57 -5.80 -0.20 12.40
C GLY A 57 -6.12 -0.76 11.01
N ARG A 58 -6.18 0.10 9.97
CA ARG A 58 -6.44 -0.29 8.59
C ARG A 58 -5.26 0.07 7.68
N TYR A 59 -5.11 -0.72 6.62
CA TYR A 59 -4.12 -0.48 5.59
C TYR A 59 -4.76 0.12 4.33
N TYR A 60 -4.07 1.09 3.76
CA TYR A 60 -4.40 1.71 2.49
C TYR A 60 -3.19 1.63 1.57
N ILE A 61 -3.40 1.33 0.30
CA ILE A 61 -2.36 1.33 -0.72
C ILE A 61 -2.74 2.32 -1.81
N ILE A 62 -1.82 3.23 -2.11
CA ILE A 62 -1.95 4.15 -3.24
C ILE A 62 -0.84 3.84 -4.22
N SER A 63 -1.20 3.55 -5.47
CA SER A 63 -0.28 3.37 -6.60
C SER A 63 -0.67 4.35 -7.70
N HIS A 64 0.21 5.31 -7.97
CA HIS A 64 -0.02 6.45 -8.86
C HIS A 64 1.33 7.00 -9.33
N PRO A 65 1.47 7.56 -10.56
CA PRO A 65 2.74 8.17 -11.00
C PRO A 65 3.28 9.27 -10.06
N GLY A 66 2.40 9.94 -9.32
CA GLY A 66 2.77 10.95 -8.31
C GLY A 66 2.98 10.43 -6.90
N VAL A 67 3.09 9.11 -6.69
CA VAL A 67 3.05 8.51 -5.34
C VAL A 67 4.24 8.91 -4.46
N GLU A 68 5.42 9.13 -5.04
CA GLU A 68 6.60 9.60 -4.29
C GLU A 68 6.42 11.02 -3.76
N LYS A 69 5.77 11.90 -4.56
CA LYS A 69 5.41 13.25 -4.12
C LYS A 69 4.40 13.20 -2.97
N LEU A 70 3.42 12.29 -3.06
CA LEU A 70 2.46 12.07 -1.98
C LEU A 70 3.17 11.58 -0.71
N TYR A 71 4.07 10.61 -0.82
CA TYR A 71 4.87 10.11 0.31
C TYR A 71 5.62 11.24 1.02
N ALA A 72 6.40 12.03 0.27
CA ALA A 72 7.16 13.16 0.82
C ALA A 72 6.23 14.18 1.52
N ALA A 73 5.07 14.46 0.92
CA ALA A 73 4.09 15.37 1.49
C ALA A 73 3.39 14.83 2.75
N LEU A 74 3.31 13.50 2.93
CA LEU A 74 2.80 12.89 4.16
C LEU A 74 3.85 12.97 5.27
N ILE A 75 5.12 12.69 4.96
CA ILE A 75 6.24 12.84 5.91
C ILE A 75 6.36 14.29 6.39
N ALA A 76 6.32 15.26 5.47
CA ALA A 76 6.38 16.68 5.79
C ALA A 76 5.23 17.15 6.72
N ARG A 77 4.11 16.42 6.74
CA ARG A 77 2.95 16.67 7.62
C ARG A 77 2.99 15.87 8.93
N GLY A 78 4.10 15.19 9.23
CA GLY A 78 4.30 14.47 10.48
C GLY A 78 3.88 12.99 10.45
N ALA A 79 3.71 12.39 9.27
CA ALA A 79 3.53 10.94 9.19
C ALA A 79 4.81 10.21 9.62
N ALA A 80 4.67 9.15 10.44
CA ALA A 80 5.81 8.34 10.84
C ALA A 80 6.22 7.41 9.69
N GLN A 81 7.48 7.47 9.27
CA GLN A 81 8.05 6.51 8.33
C GLN A 81 8.24 5.15 9.03
N TRP A 82 7.98 4.05 8.30
CA TRP A 82 8.32 2.70 8.74
C TRP A 82 8.86 1.86 7.58
N ALA A 83 9.65 0.84 7.91
CA ALA A 83 10.15 -0.12 6.94
C ALA A 83 9.12 -1.25 6.75
N ALA A 84 8.22 -1.08 5.79
CA ALA A 84 7.17 -2.06 5.50
C ALA A 84 7.70 -3.43 5.02
N ASP A 85 8.96 -3.51 4.57
CA ASP A 85 9.65 -4.74 4.15
C ASP A 85 10.59 -5.32 5.24
N ALA A 86 10.68 -4.68 6.42
CA ALA A 86 11.46 -5.21 7.52
C ALA A 86 10.71 -6.38 8.16
N ARG A 87 11.11 -7.60 7.75
CA ARG A 87 10.82 -8.91 8.37
C ARG A 87 9.97 -8.82 9.64
N GLU A 88 8.69 -9.17 9.56
CA GLU A 88 8.00 -9.73 10.72
C GLU A 88 8.69 -11.07 11.01
N GLY A 89 9.50 -11.08 12.08
CA GLY A 89 10.23 -12.24 12.54
C GLY A 89 9.28 -13.40 12.84
N LYS A 90 9.82 -14.61 12.62
CA LYS A 90 9.25 -15.91 13.00
C LYS A 90 8.50 -15.87 14.35
N GLY A 91 7.26 -16.36 14.35
CA GLY A 91 6.70 -17.16 15.44
C GLY A 91 6.14 -18.43 14.76
N GLY A 92 6.50 -19.66 15.12
CA GLY A 92 6.81 -20.19 16.45
C GLY A 92 5.63 -21.06 16.86
N GLY A 93 5.75 -22.38 16.65
CA GLY A 93 4.72 -23.39 16.91
C GLY A 93 4.72 -24.48 15.87
#